data_AF-A0A7Z1HQH6-F1
#
_entry.id   AF-A0A7Z1HQH6-F1
#
_cell.length_a   1.000
_cell.length_b   1.000
_cell.length_c   1.000
_cell.angle_alpha   90.00
_cell.angle_beta   90.00
_cell.angle_gamma   90.00
#
_symmetry.space_group_name_H-M   'P 1'
#
loop_
_entity.id
_entity.type
_entity.pdbx_description
1 polymer ?
#
loop_
_entity_poly.entity_id
_entity_poly.type
_entity_poly.pdbx_seq_one_letter_code
_entity_poly.pdbx_strand_id
1 'polypeptide(L)'
;YICNRLWCSYRGTQVSTYLLSSIHMALEKFFLENFKNADSKVLESWLLFLLRNTKSASISAVVTSIVLAFPEKTFNVAKVLFQTKDFFRFDMNRMVLDRTHKSSLISLRDGFGGTDYRNSLHEEDRIKACDDVHRNTYLENLALHYQIFRSENVTEKDVIERQQVLWGIFDKYYNQLPDEAQETEADKTWRLCLARMDRRKMKITTKEKDEGIEISFNPEIDPKLKQYSEEAIKKNSEHMKYVTLKLWASYKREKDERYKNYGMYEDNPQIALQETKEIIKKLNEEGGEDFRLLNGNIPADVCSVLL
;
A
#
# COMPACT_ATOMS: atom_id res chain seq x y z
N TYR A 1 -7.24 -18.11 10.56
CA TYR A 1 -7.26 -16.76 11.16
C TYR A 1 -6.77 -15.74 10.16
N ILE A 2 -7.54 -14.67 9.96
CA ILE A 2 -7.23 -13.61 8.99
C ILE A 2 -7.50 -12.24 9.63
N CYS A 3 -6.49 -11.37 9.62
CA CYS A 3 -6.62 -9.96 10.01
C CYS A 3 -5.38 -9.18 9.52
N ASN A 4 -5.48 -7.84 9.55
CA ASN A 4 -4.41 -6.96 9.08
C ASN A 4 -3.10 -7.14 9.87
N ARG A 5 -3.19 -7.38 11.18
CA ARG A 5 -2.03 -7.60 12.06
C ARG A 5 -1.24 -8.84 11.67
N LEU A 6 -1.93 -9.95 11.40
CA LEU A 6 -1.30 -11.19 10.96
C LEU A 6 -0.69 -11.01 9.56
N TRP A 7 -1.40 -10.36 8.64
CA TRP A 7 -0.89 -10.10 7.29
C TRP A 7 0.39 -9.27 7.30
N CYS A 8 0.45 -8.23 8.14
CA CYS A 8 1.61 -7.35 8.23
C CYS A 8 2.71 -7.85 9.18
N SER A 9 2.56 -9.03 9.79
CA SER A 9 3.50 -9.54 10.79
C SER A 9 4.92 -9.70 10.24
N TYR A 10 5.05 -10.14 8.99
CA TYR A 10 6.36 -10.29 8.34
C TYR A 10 7.05 -8.97 8.02
N ARG A 11 6.32 -7.85 7.97
CA ARG A 11 6.94 -6.51 7.84
C ARG A 11 7.29 -5.92 9.20
N GLY A 12 6.53 -6.28 10.25
CA GLY A 12 6.65 -5.62 11.56
C GLY A 12 6.07 -4.20 11.56
N THR A 13 5.15 -3.91 10.63
CA THR A 13 4.45 -2.61 10.52
C THR A 13 3.17 -2.55 11.36
N GLN A 14 2.85 -3.62 12.07
CA GLN A 14 1.66 -3.75 12.94
C GLN A 14 2.06 -4.48 14.23
N VAL A 15 1.23 -4.36 15.27
CA VAL A 15 1.49 -4.98 16.57
C VAL A 15 1.54 -6.51 16.44
N SER A 16 2.75 -7.06 16.52
CA SER A 16 3.12 -8.47 16.45
C SER A 16 4.29 -8.74 17.42
N THR A 17 4.57 -10.01 17.73
CA THR A 17 5.78 -10.35 18.49
C THR A 17 7.02 -10.25 17.61
N TYR A 18 8.11 -9.71 18.15
CA TYR A 18 9.38 -9.58 17.41
C TYR A 18 9.87 -10.92 16.87
N LEU A 19 9.75 -11.99 17.67
CA LEU A 19 10.12 -13.35 17.24
C LEU A 19 9.35 -13.78 15.99
N LEU A 20 8.03 -13.60 15.98
CA LEU A 20 7.20 -13.98 14.83
C LEU A 20 7.57 -13.19 13.59
N SER A 21 7.77 -11.87 13.74
CA SER A 21 8.19 -11.01 12.64
C SER A 21 9.54 -11.44 12.09
N SER A 22 10.54 -11.70 12.94
CA SER A 22 11.86 -12.14 12.51
C SER A 22 11.85 -13.50 11.81
N ILE A 23 11.04 -14.46 12.28
CA ILE A 23 10.88 -15.77 11.60
C ILE A 23 10.29 -15.57 10.20
N HIS A 24 9.23 -14.76 10.05
CA HIS A 24 8.61 -14.54 8.75
C HIS A 24 9.52 -13.74 7.80
N MET A 25 10.28 -12.76 8.29
CA MET A 25 11.27 -12.04 7.49
C MET A 25 12.41 -12.96 7.03
N ALA A 26 12.92 -13.80 7.92
CA ALA A 26 13.95 -14.78 7.57
C ALA A 26 13.45 -15.77 6.52
N LEU A 27 12.20 -16.25 6.66
CA LEU A 27 11.55 -17.11 5.68
C LEU A 27 11.43 -16.42 4.31
N GLU A 28 10.95 -15.18 4.28
CA GLU A 28 10.87 -14.40 3.05
C GLU A 28 12.26 -14.25 2.40
N LYS A 29 13.25 -13.76 3.16
CA LYS A 29 14.61 -13.54 2.69
C LYS A 29 15.22 -14.82 2.13
N PHE A 30 15.03 -15.96 2.81
CA PHE A 30 15.47 -17.27 2.32
C PHE A 30 14.92 -17.58 0.93
N PHE A 31 13.63 -17.36 0.67
CA PHE A 31 13.05 -17.60 -0.66
C PHE A 31 13.58 -16.60 -1.70
N LEU A 32 13.67 -15.32 -1.35
CA LEU A 32 14.16 -14.28 -2.26
C LEU A 32 15.60 -14.53 -2.71
N GLU A 33 16.46 -14.99 -1.79
CA GLU A 33 17.89 -15.25 -2.07
C GLU A 33 18.10 -16.58 -2.80
N ASN A 34 17.43 -17.65 -2.37
CA ASN A 34 17.74 -19.01 -2.86
C ASN A 34 16.95 -19.39 -4.12
N PHE A 35 15.81 -18.73 -4.40
CA PHE A 35 14.94 -19.12 -5.53
C PHE A 35 14.95 -18.14 -6.71
N LYS A 36 15.82 -17.12 -6.67
CA LYS A 36 16.01 -16.18 -7.79
C LYS A 36 16.30 -16.89 -9.10
N ASN A 37 17.12 -17.95 -9.08
CA ASN A 37 17.48 -18.75 -10.24
C ASN A 37 16.85 -20.15 -10.23
N ALA A 38 16.01 -20.46 -9.25
CA ALA A 38 15.35 -21.77 -9.17
C ALA A 38 14.30 -21.92 -10.29
N ASP A 39 14.05 -23.18 -10.65
CA ASP A 39 12.97 -23.57 -11.55
C ASP A 39 11.61 -23.18 -10.97
N SER A 40 10.71 -22.74 -11.85
CA SER A 40 9.36 -22.30 -11.51
C SER A 40 8.58 -23.36 -10.73
N LYS A 41 8.62 -24.64 -11.17
CA LYS A 41 7.86 -25.71 -10.52
C LYS A 41 8.37 -25.97 -9.10
N VAL A 42 9.67 -25.83 -8.87
CA VAL A 42 10.26 -26.02 -7.53
C VAL A 42 9.78 -24.92 -6.59
N LEU A 43 9.86 -23.65 -7.02
CA LEU A 43 9.36 -22.53 -6.23
C LEU A 43 7.87 -22.67 -5.94
N GLU A 44 7.06 -22.90 -6.97
CA GLU A 44 5.61 -23.07 -6.81
C GLU A 44 5.26 -24.23 -5.88
N SER A 45 6.00 -25.35 -5.92
CA SER A 45 5.74 -26.50 -5.06
C SER A 45 5.88 -26.16 -3.57
N TRP A 46 6.92 -25.40 -3.20
CA TRP A 46 7.14 -24.94 -1.84
C TRP A 46 6.11 -23.91 -1.38
N LEU A 47 5.79 -22.94 -2.24
CA LEU A 47 4.80 -21.91 -1.91
C LEU A 47 3.39 -22.53 -1.74
N LEU A 48 3.01 -23.47 -2.61
CA LEU A 48 1.76 -24.22 -2.47
C LEU A 48 1.77 -25.11 -1.22
N PHE A 49 2.91 -25.71 -0.86
CA PHE A 49 3.04 -26.45 0.39
C PHE A 49 2.79 -25.53 1.60
N LEU A 50 3.36 -24.33 1.64
CA LEU A 50 3.12 -23.35 2.71
C LEU A 50 1.64 -22.95 2.80
N LEU A 51 1.00 -22.66 1.66
CA LEU A 51 -0.42 -22.29 1.62
C LEU A 51 -1.35 -23.42 2.06
N ARG A 52 -1.04 -24.67 1.71
CA ARG A 52 -1.85 -25.84 2.10
C ARG A 52 -1.76 -26.17 3.58
N ASN A 53 -0.62 -25.89 4.21
CA ASN A 53 -0.35 -26.27 5.59
C ASN A 53 -0.55 -25.13 6.60
N THR A 54 -0.76 -23.90 6.15
CA THR A 54 -1.05 -22.78 7.05
C THR A 54 -2.53 -22.68 7.41
N LYS A 55 -2.80 -22.30 8.67
CA LYS A 55 -4.12 -21.83 9.14
C LYS A 55 -4.13 -20.32 9.42
N SER A 56 -3.02 -19.64 9.16
CA SER A 56 -2.79 -18.21 9.45
C SER A 56 -2.51 -17.43 8.17
N ALA A 57 -3.10 -16.24 8.10
CA ALA A 57 -2.83 -15.27 7.05
C ALA A 57 -1.39 -14.73 7.06
N SER A 58 -0.63 -14.90 8.15
CA SER A 58 0.77 -14.43 8.23
C SER A 58 1.70 -15.18 7.27
N ILE A 59 1.53 -16.49 7.11
CA ILE A 59 2.28 -17.29 6.13
C ILE A 59 1.77 -16.98 4.71
N SER A 60 0.45 -16.81 4.54
CA SER A 60 -0.11 -16.38 3.26
C SER A 60 0.49 -15.05 2.80
N ALA A 61 0.72 -14.10 3.71
CA ALA A 61 1.34 -12.81 3.39
C ALA A 61 2.82 -12.94 2.98
N VAL A 62 3.59 -13.84 3.61
CA VAL A 62 4.97 -14.14 3.15
C VAL A 62 4.95 -14.75 1.75
N VAL A 63 4.05 -15.70 1.51
CA VAL A 63 3.88 -16.29 0.17
C VAL A 63 3.48 -15.22 -0.86
N THR A 64 2.53 -14.33 -0.51
CA THR A 64 2.16 -13.19 -1.36
C THR A 64 3.37 -12.32 -1.69
N SER A 65 4.22 -12.02 -0.72
CA SER A 65 5.41 -11.21 -0.96
C SER A 65 6.38 -11.86 -1.95
N ILE A 66 6.60 -13.18 -1.82
CA ILE A 66 7.44 -13.94 -2.75
C ILE A 66 6.82 -14.01 -4.15
N VAL A 67 5.50 -14.14 -4.24
CA VAL A 67 4.75 -14.09 -5.51
C VAL A 67 4.89 -12.73 -6.20
N LEU A 68 4.85 -11.64 -5.44
CA LEU A 68 5.08 -10.28 -5.97
C LEU A 68 6.53 -10.06 -6.43
N ALA A 69 7.50 -10.75 -5.81
CA ALA A 69 8.92 -10.70 -6.19
C ALA A 69 9.24 -11.53 -7.46
N PHE A 70 8.51 -12.62 -7.69
CA PHE A 70 8.74 -13.54 -8.81
C PHE A 70 7.47 -13.79 -9.64
N PRO A 71 6.78 -12.74 -10.12
CA PRO A 71 5.45 -12.88 -10.71
C PRO A 71 5.44 -13.85 -11.89
N GLU A 72 6.48 -13.85 -12.71
CA GLU A 72 6.57 -14.73 -13.88
C GLU A 72 6.71 -16.21 -13.56
N LYS A 73 7.19 -16.55 -12.37
CA LYS A 73 7.41 -17.93 -11.91
C LYS A 73 6.27 -18.48 -11.05
N THR A 74 5.30 -17.66 -10.66
CA THR A 74 4.40 -18.03 -9.57
C THR A 74 2.93 -17.85 -9.90
N PHE A 75 2.56 -17.89 -11.19
CA PHE A 75 1.16 -17.71 -11.59
C PHE A 75 0.24 -18.77 -10.97
N ASN A 76 0.68 -20.02 -10.82
CA ASN A 76 -0.17 -21.06 -10.21
C ASN A 76 -0.38 -20.85 -8.70
N VAL A 77 0.52 -20.12 -8.04
CA VAL A 77 0.37 -19.70 -6.65
C VAL A 77 -0.52 -18.46 -6.58
N ALA A 78 -0.29 -17.48 -7.46
CA ALA A 78 -1.06 -16.24 -7.51
C ALA A 78 -2.55 -16.51 -7.73
N LYS A 79 -2.92 -17.40 -8.66
CA LYS A 79 -4.32 -17.77 -8.90
C LYS A 79 -5.00 -18.40 -7.67
N VAL A 80 -4.24 -19.03 -6.76
CA VAL A 80 -4.78 -19.53 -5.48
C VAL A 80 -5.01 -18.38 -4.52
N LEU A 81 -4.07 -17.44 -4.42
CA LEU A 81 -4.21 -16.25 -3.58
C LEU A 81 -5.41 -15.39 -4.01
N PHE A 82 -5.64 -15.23 -5.32
CA PHE A 82 -6.75 -14.46 -5.88
C PHE A 82 -8.14 -15.05 -5.57
N GLN A 83 -8.23 -16.30 -5.12
CA GLN A 83 -9.51 -16.93 -4.71
C GLN A 83 -10.00 -16.44 -3.34
N THR A 84 -9.22 -15.62 -2.63
CA THR A 84 -9.61 -15.03 -1.34
C THR A 84 -9.70 -13.52 -1.45
N LYS A 85 -10.92 -12.97 -1.59
CA LYS A 85 -11.14 -11.52 -1.79
C LYS A 85 -10.45 -10.63 -0.76
N ASP A 86 -10.41 -11.07 0.50
CA ASP A 86 -9.83 -10.30 1.59
C ASP A 86 -8.32 -10.06 1.44
N PHE A 87 -7.61 -10.94 0.73
CA PHE A 87 -6.17 -10.79 0.53
C PHE A 87 -5.82 -9.52 -0.26
N PHE A 88 -6.66 -9.10 -1.22
CA PHE A 88 -6.44 -7.86 -1.96
C PHE A 88 -6.42 -6.64 -1.04
N ARG A 89 -7.38 -6.55 -0.12
CA ARG A 89 -7.48 -5.45 0.86
C ARG A 89 -6.31 -5.47 1.84
N PHE A 90 -5.97 -6.62 2.40
CA PHE A 90 -4.86 -6.71 3.34
C PHE A 90 -3.50 -6.41 2.69
N ASP A 91 -3.30 -6.84 1.44
CA ASP A 91 -2.06 -6.57 0.74
C ASP A 91 -1.93 -5.11 0.27
N MET A 92 -3.04 -4.49 -0.11
CA MET A 92 -3.10 -3.05 -0.37
C MET A 92 -2.73 -2.25 0.89
N ASN A 93 -3.30 -2.59 2.05
CA ASN A 93 -2.95 -1.95 3.32
C ASN A 93 -1.47 -2.13 3.66
N ARG A 94 -0.92 -3.32 3.43
CA ARG A 94 0.51 -3.60 3.60
C ARG A 94 1.36 -2.69 2.70
N MET A 95 0.99 -2.49 1.44
CA MET A 95 1.69 -1.57 0.52
C MET A 95 1.64 -0.12 1.01
N VAL A 96 0.48 0.34 1.47
CA VAL A 96 0.34 1.69 2.03
C VAL A 96 1.26 1.89 3.23
N LEU A 97 1.37 0.89 4.13
CA LEU A 97 2.27 0.94 5.27
C LEU A 97 3.75 0.93 4.85
N ASP A 98 4.12 0.13 3.84
CA ASP A 98 5.51 0.04 3.35
C ASP A 98 6.03 1.40 2.86
N ARG A 99 5.17 2.27 2.29
CA ARG A 99 5.57 3.62 1.79
C ARG A 99 6.26 4.49 2.82
N THR A 100 5.92 4.32 4.10
CA THR A 100 6.48 5.15 5.20
C THR A 100 7.31 4.32 6.17
N HIS A 101 7.45 3.00 5.92
CA HIS A 101 8.06 2.11 6.89
C HIS A 101 9.56 2.38 7.05
N LYS A 102 10.29 2.59 5.94
CA LYS A 102 11.73 2.88 5.97
C LYS A 102 12.05 4.13 6.78
N SER A 103 11.36 5.23 6.51
CA SER A 103 11.55 6.48 7.27
C SER A 103 11.18 6.31 8.73
N SER A 104 10.12 5.56 9.03
CA SER A 104 9.73 5.25 10.43
C SER A 104 10.81 4.47 11.17
N LEU A 105 11.42 3.46 10.54
CA LEU A 105 12.52 2.69 11.13
C LEU A 105 13.75 3.55 11.39
N ILE A 106 14.12 4.41 10.44
CA ILE A 106 15.25 5.33 10.57
C ILE A 106 14.99 6.32 11.71
N SER A 107 13.80 6.93 11.76
CA SER A 107 13.43 7.86 12.84
C SER A 107 13.45 7.20 14.22
N LEU A 108 13.02 5.93 14.33
CA LEU A 108 13.06 5.21 15.59
C LEU A 108 14.49 4.90 16.05
N ARG A 109 15.36 4.48 15.12
CA ARG A 109 16.78 4.21 15.39
C ARG A 109 17.52 5.47 15.82
N ASP A 110 17.29 6.58 15.13
CA ASP A 110 18.06 7.81 15.32
C ASP A 110 17.49 8.70 16.45
N GLY A 111 16.19 8.56 16.76
CA GLY A 111 15.47 9.44 17.69
C GLY A 111 15.48 9.04 19.17
N PHE A 112 15.74 7.76 19.51
CA PHE A 112 15.63 7.25 20.90
C PHE A 112 16.95 6.65 21.40
N GLY A 113 17.93 7.51 21.70
CA GLY A 113 19.20 7.07 22.32
C GLY A 113 20.27 6.56 21.35
N GLY A 114 20.00 6.64 20.04
CA GLY A 114 20.92 6.25 18.97
C GLY A 114 20.98 4.75 18.71
N THR A 115 21.83 4.35 17.76
CA THR A 115 21.97 2.97 17.32
C THR A 115 22.41 2.03 18.46
N ASP A 116 21.61 0.99 18.71
CA ASP A 116 22.06 -0.14 19.53
C ASP A 116 23.05 -0.99 18.71
N TYR A 117 24.34 -0.84 19.01
CA TYR A 117 25.43 -1.54 18.32
C TYR A 117 25.30 -3.07 18.41
N ARG A 118 24.55 -3.61 19.37
CA ARG A 118 24.28 -5.07 19.46
C ARG A 118 23.27 -5.54 18.42
N ASN A 119 22.39 -4.64 17.96
CA ASN A 119 21.29 -4.93 17.03
C ASN A 119 21.48 -4.29 15.64
N SER A 120 22.55 -3.51 15.44
CA SER A 120 22.80 -2.74 14.21
C SER A 120 22.66 -3.55 12.93
N LEU A 121 23.21 -4.76 12.88
CA LEU A 121 23.10 -5.65 11.71
C LEU A 121 21.63 -5.98 11.37
N HIS A 122 20.82 -6.27 12.39
CA HIS A 122 19.41 -6.61 12.21
C HIS A 122 18.56 -5.39 11.82
N GLU A 123 18.87 -4.22 12.38
CA GLU A 123 18.22 -2.97 12.03
C GLU A 123 18.53 -2.55 10.59
N GLU A 124 19.79 -2.64 10.18
CA GLU A 124 20.20 -2.38 8.80
C GLU A 124 19.53 -3.33 7.81
N ASP A 125 19.48 -4.63 8.12
CA ASP A 125 18.81 -5.62 7.28
C ASP A 125 17.32 -5.30 7.10
N ARG A 126 16.64 -4.86 8.18
CA ARG A 126 15.23 -4.43 8.14
C ARG A 126 15.03 -3.18 7.28
N ILE A 127 15.90 -2.19 7.40
CA ILE A 127 15.85 -0.96 6.62
C ILE A 127 16.10 -1.26 5.13
N LYS A 128 17.12 -2.07 4.81
CA LYS A 128 17.45 -2.49 3.44
C LYS A 128 16.30 -3.25 2.77
N ALA A 129 15.63 -4.14 3.51
CA ALA A 129 14.46 -4.89 2.99
C ALA A 129 13.24 -4.02 2.64
N CYS A 130 13.24 -2.73 3.02
CA CYS A 130 12.22 -1.79 2.57
C CYS A 130 12.45 -1.31 1.12
N ASP A 131 13.67 -1.46 0.60
CA ASP A 131 14.02 -1.03 -0.76
C ASP A 131 13.77 -2.11 -1.82
N ASP A 132 13.32 -3.31 -1.43
CA ASP A 132 13.00 -4.36 -2.38
C ASP A 132 11.90 -3.91 -3.37
N VAL A 133 12.12 -4.14 -4.66
CA VAL A 133 11.25 -3.60 -5.74
C VAL A 133 9.79 -4.05 -5.58
N HIS A 134 9.56 -5.30 -5.15
CA HIS A 134 8.21 -5.85 -5.01
C HIS A 134 7.39 -5.22 -3.89
N ARG A 135 7.99 -4.42 -2.99
CA ARG A 135 7.27 -3.68 -1.94
C ARG A 135 6.33 -2.63 -2.51
N ASN A 136 6.67 -2.08 -3.68
CA ASN A 136 5.89 -1.03 -4.34
C ASN A 136 4.70 -1.56 -5.15
N THR A 137 4.50 -2.87 -5.18
CA THR A 137 3.35 -3.52 -5.83
C THR A 137 2.49 -4.28 -4.81
N TYR A 138 1.36 -4.79 -5.26
CA TYR A 138 0.39 -5.52 -4.46
C TYR A 138 -0.50 -6.39 -5.35
N LEU A 139 -1.30 -7.27 -4.75
CA LEU A 139 -2.09 -8.29 -5.46
C LEU A 139 -3.01 -7.72 -6.56
N GLU A 140 -3.60 -6.54 -6.36
CA GLU A 140 -4.49 -5.91 -7.37
C GLU A 140 -3.69 -5.59 -8.65
N ASN A 141 -2.54 -4.93 -8.49
CA ASN A 141 -1.62 -4.62 -9.59
C ASN A 141 -1.14 -5.90 -10.28
N LEU A 142 -0.82 -6.95 -9.50
CA LEU A 142 -0.36 -8.21 -10.06
C LEU A 142 -1.43 -8.91 -10.90
N ALA A 143 -2.68 -8.89 -10.42
CA ALA A 143 -3.81 -9.48 -11.14
C ALA A 143 -4.02 -8.79 -12.51
N LEU A 144 -3.92 -7.46 -12.55
CA LEU A 144 -3.93 -6.71 -13.80
C LEU A 144 -2.70 -7.01 -14.68
N HIS A 145 -1.52 -7.05 -14.06
CA HIS A 145 -0.25 -7.26 -14.75
C HIS A 145 -0.24 -8.55 -15.57
N TYR A 146 -0.73 -9.67 -15.00
CA TYR A 146 -0.82 -10.95 -15.69
C TYR A 146 -1.72 -10.95 -16.93
N GLN A 147 -2.62 -9.98 -17.06
CA GLN A 147 -3.53 -9.89 -18.20
C GLN A 147 -2.97 -8.99 -19.31
N ILE A 148 -1.95 -8.18 -19.04
CA ILE A 148 -1.48 -7.11 -19.93
C ILE A 148 -0.04 -7.33 -20.36
N PHE A 149 0.82 -7.70 -19.42
CA PHE A 149 2.25 -7.79 -19.65
C PHE A 149 2.70 -9.25 -19.77
N ARG A 150 3.78 -9.44 -20.54
CA ARG A 150 4.50 -10.70 -20.64
C ARG A 150 5.99 -10.42 -20.67
N SER A 151 6.75 -11.26 -19.99
CA SER A 151 8.20 -11.31 -20.14
C SER A 151 8.60 -12.11 -21.40
N GLU A 152 9.87 -12.03 -21.80
CA GLU A 152 10.41 -12.75 -22.97
C GLU A 152 10.14 -14.26 -22.91
N ASN A 153 10.12 -14.84 -21.70
CA ASN A 153 9.93 -16.27 -21.47
C ASN A 153 8.45 -16.69 -21.40
N VAL A 154 7.51 -15.77 -21.65
CA VAL A 154 6.06 -16.03 -21.60
C VAL A 154 5.49 -15.94 -23.01
N THR A 155 4.90 -17.06 -23.45
CA THR A 155 4.27 -17.14 -24.77
C THR A 155 2.91 -16.44 -24.77
N GLU A 156 2.43 -16.07 -25.96
CA GLU A 156 1.07 -15.53 -26.11
C GLU A 156 0.00 -16.52 -25.62
N LYS A 157 0.23 -17.82 -25.84
CA LYS A 157 -0.64 -18.89 -25.34
C LYS A 157 -0.72 -18.87 -23.81
N ASP A 158 0.41 -18.71 -23.13
CA ASP A 158 0.44 -18.62 -21.66
C ASP A 158 -0.37 -17.40 -21.17
N VAL A 159 -0.28 -16.26 -21.87
CA VAL A 159 -1.06 -15.06 -21.54
C VAL A 159 -2.56 -15.31 -21.69
N ILE A 160 -2.99 -15.95 -22.78
CA ILE A 160 -4.39 -16.29 -23.02
C ILE A 160 -4.91 -17.25 -21.92
N GLU A 161 -4.13 -18.27 -21.56
CA GLU A 161 -4.49 -19.18 -20.47
C GLU A 161 -4.58 -18.45 -19.13
N ARG A 162 -3.63 -17.55 -18.81
CA ARG A 162 -3.67 -16.71 -17.61
C ARG A 162 -4.93 -15.85 -17.58
N GLN A 163 -5.26 -15.19 -18.70
CA GLN A 163 -6.46 -14.36 -18.83
C GLN A 163 -7.74 -15.16 -18.58
N GLN A 164 -7.91 -16.31 -19.22
CA GLN A 164 -9.09 -17.16 -19.04
C GLN A 164 -9.29 -17.59 -17.59
N VAL A 165 -8.21 -17.97 -16.91
CA VAL A 165 -8.24 -18.33 -15.49
C VAL A 165 -8.66 -17.14 -14.63
N LEU A 166 -8.06 -15.96 -14.85
CA LEU A 166 -8.37 -14.75 -14.08
C LEU A 166 -9.80 -14.27 -14.32
N TRP A 167 -10.28 -14.31 -15.56
CA TRP A 167 -11.66 -13.98 -15.91
C TRP A 167 -12.64 -14.91 -15.22
N GLY A 168 -12.38 -16.22 -15.17
CA GLY A 168 -13.21 -17.16 -14.41
C GLY A 168 -13.28 -16.83 -12.91
N ILE A 169 -12.17 -16.34 -12.32
CA ILE A 169 -12.15 -15.87 -10.92
C ILE A 169 -12.99 -14.62 -10.76
N PHE A 170 -12.84 -13.63 -11.64
CA PHE A 170 -13.60 -12.38 -11.56
C PHE A 170 -15.08 -12.57 -11.84
N ASP A 171 -15.45 -13.40 -12.82
CA ASP A 171 -16.84 -13.72 -13.14
C ASP A 171 -17.54 -14.37 -11.94
N LYS A 172 -16.84 -15.27 -11.23
CA LYS A 172 -17.33 -15.82 -9.95
C LYS A 172 -17.58 -14.71 -8.92
N TYR A 173 -16.68 -13.73 -8.79
CA TYR A 173 -16.88 -12.63 -7.86
C TYR A 173 -18.00 -11.68 -8.27
N TYR A 174 -18.14 -11.38 -9.57
CA TYR A 174 -19.27 -10.58 -10.06
C TYR A 174 -20.60 -11.25 -9.77
N ASN A 175 -20.69 -12.58 -9.95
CA ASN A 175 -21.90 -13.36 -9.63
C ASN A 175 -22.21 -13.45 -8.12
N GLN A 176 -21.27 -13.08 -7.26
CA GLN A 176 -21.44 -13.05 -5.80
C GLN A 176 -21.82 -11.67 -5.26
N LEU A 177 -21.82 -10.63 -6.11
CA LEU A 177 -22.22 -9.29 -5.70
C LEU A 177 -23.73 -9.26 -5.41
N PRO A 178 -24.16 -8.55 -4.35
CA PRO A 178 -25.57 -8.35 -4.09
C PRO A 178 -26.20 -7.42 -5.15
N ASP A 179 -27.53 -7.43 -5.21
CA ASP A 179 -28.28 -6.42 -5.97
C ASP A 179 -27.97 -5.01 -5.43
N GLU A 180 -28.03 -4.01 -6.31
CA GLU A 180 -27.67 -2.61 -5.98
C GLU A 180 -28.44 -2.06 -4.77
N ALA A 181 -29.69 -2.49 -4.58
CA ALA A 181 -30.53 -2.07 -3.45
C ALA A 181 -30.06 -2.62 -2.10
N GLN A 182 -29.23 -3.66 -2.08
CA GLN A 182 -28.71 -4.33 -0.87
C GLN A 182 -27.20 -4.14 -0.72
N GLU A 183 -26.60 -3.31 -1.57
CA GLU A 183 -25.16 -3.12 -1.63
C GLU A 183 -24.63 -2.37 -0.38
N THR A 184 -23.60 -2.94 0.24
CA THR A 184 -22.88 -2.27 1.34
C THR A 184 -21.72 -1.44 0.81
N GLU A 185 -21.18 -0.57 1.66
CA GLU A 185 -19.95 0.19 1.38
C GLU A 185 -18.74 -0.73 1.08
N ALA A 186 -18.70 -1.91 1.70
CA ALA A 186 -17.68 -2.92 1.42
C ALA A 186 -17.85 -3.51 0.01
N ASP A 187 -19.08 -3.69 -0.45
CA ASP A 187 -19.38 -4.20 -1.80
C ASP A 187 -19.03 -3.15 -2.86
N LYS A 188 -19.33 -1.87 -2.62
CA LYS A 188 -18.89 -0.75 -3.49
C LYS A 188 -17.37 -0.72 -3.64
N THR A 189 -16.66 -0.82 -2.50
CA THR A 189 -15.19 -0.88 -2.48
C THR A 189 -14.67 -2.08 -3.26
N TRP A 190 -15.33 -3.23 -3.11
CA TRP A 190 -14.96 -4.45 -3.85
C TRP A 190 -15.22 -4.34 -5.35
N ARG A 191 -16.33 -3.75 -5.78
CA ARG A 191 -16.60 -3.46 -7.21
C ARG A 191 -15.55 -2.55 -7.82
N LEU A 192 -15.14 -1.51 -7.10
CA LEU A 192 -14.04 -0.63 -7.53
C LEU A 192 -12.72 -1.42 -7.69
N CYS A 193 -12.41 -2.33 -6.77
CA CYS A 193 -11.24 -3.22 -6.87
C CYS A 193 -11.33 -4.13 -8.09
N LEU A 194 -12.46 -4.78 -8.33
CA LEU A 194 -12.69 -5.63 -9.51
C LEU A 194 -12.52 -4.85 -10.82
N ALA A 195 -13.09 -3.64 -10.92
CA ALA A 195 -12.96 -2.79 -12.12
C ALA A 195 -11.51 -2.41 -12.42
N ARG A 196 -10.67 -2.23 -11.39
CA ARG A 196 -9.23 -1.95 -11.55
C ARG A 196 -8.41 -3.19 -11.92
N MET A 197 -8.91 -4.39 -11.66
CA MET A 197 -8.24 -5.64 -12.03
C MET A 197 -8.67 -6.18 -13.39
N ASP A 198 -9.95 -6.09 -13.75
CA ASP A 198 -10.47 -6.75 -14.95
C ASP A 198 -10.22 -5.93 -16.21
N ARG A 199 -9.29 -6.40 -17.07
CA ARG A 199 -8.97 -5.69 -18.31
C ARG A 199 -10.16 -5.56 -19.27
N ARG A 200 -11.20 -6.40 -19.14
CA ARG A 200 -12.42 -6.36 -19.95
C ARG A 200 -13.34 -5.19 -19.56
N LYS A 201 -13.09 -4.56 -18.41
CA LYS A 201 -13.87 -3.46 -17.83
C LYS A 201 -13.05 -2.16 -17.73
N MET A 202 -12.09 -1.98 -18.63
CA MET A 202 -11.28 -0.77 -18.67
C MET A 202 -10.85 -0.41 -20.09
N LYS A 203 -10.67 0.88 -20.32
CA LYS A 203 -10.05 1.43 -21.52
C LYS A 203 -8.56 1.61 -21.28
N ILE A 204 -7.75 0.91 -22.09
CA ILE A 204 -6.29 1.04 -22.08
C ILE A 204 -5.89 1.99 -23.20
N THR A 205 -5.17 3.06 -22.87
CA THR A 205 -4.66 4.03 -23.87
C THR A 205 -3.15 4.14 -23.78
N THR A 206 -2.50 4.33 -24.91
CA THR A 206 -1.04 4.48 -25.01
C THR A 206 -0.69 5.86 -25.55
N LYS A 207 0.36 6.47 -24.99
CA LYS A 207 0.90 7.75 -25.46
C LYS A 207 2.43 7.65 -25.52
N GLU A 208 3.01 7.99 -26.67
CA GLU A 208 4.46 8.12 -26.78
C GLU A 208 4.96 9.32 -25.98
N LYS A 209 6.06 9.12 -25.26
CA LYS A 209 6.84 10.13 -24.55
C LYS A 209 8.31 9.95 -24.92
N ASP A 210 9.13 10.97 -24.64
CA ASP A 210 10.56 10.95 -24.96
C ASP A 210 11.30 9.75 -24.34
N GLU A 211 10.82 9.24 -23.19
CA GLU A 211 11.40 8.10 -22.46
C GLU A 211 10.65 6.77 -22.64
N GLY A 212 9.72 6.67 -23.60
CA GLY A 212 9.02 5.42 -23.93
C GLY A 212 7.51 5.57 -24.11
N ILE A 213 6.75 4.52 -23.75
CA ILE A 213 5.29 4.50 -23.92
C ILE A 213 4.62 4.63 -22.55
N GLU A 214 3.86 5.69 -22.35
CA GLU A 214 2.93 5.81 -21.23
C GLU A 214 1.69 4.98 -21.53
N ILE A 215 1.37 4.03 -20.63
CA ILE A 215 0.15 3.23 -20.69
C ILE A 215 -0.78 3.71 -19.58
N SER A 216 -1.97 4.17 -19.93
CA SER A 216 -3.00 4.57 -18.98
C SER A 216 -4.08 3.50 -18.90
N PHE A 217 -4.37 3.05 -17.69
CA PHE A 217 -5.45 2.11 -17.38
C PHE A 217 -6.64 2.90 -16.84
N ASN A 218 -7.74 2.93 -17.59
CA ASN A 218 -8.93 3.72 -17.25
C ASN A 218 -10.13 2.78 -17.02
N PRO A 219 -10.38 2.32 -15.78
CA PRO A 219 -11.53 1.51 -15.45
C PRO A 219 -12.86 2.16 -15.83
N GLU A 220 -13.77 1.37 -16.38
CA GLU A 220 -15.15 1.78 -16.61
C GLU A 220 -15.93 1.61 -15.31
N ILE A 221 -16.21 2.73 -14.66
CA ILE A 221 -16.85 2.77 -13.34
C ILE A 221 -18.23 3.39 -13.48
N ASP A 222 -19.22 2.76 -12.85
CA ASP A 222 -20.58 3.29 -12.74
C ASP A 222 -20.58 4.70 -12.10
N PRO A 223 -21.38 5.66 -12.59
CA PRO A 223 -21.39 7.02 -12.06
C PRO A 223 -21.62 7.12 -10.54
N LYS A 224 -22.47 6.27 -9.95
CA LYS A 224 -22.70 6.27 -8.50
C LYS A 224 -21.49 5.77 -7.73
N LEU A 225 -20.81 4.74 -8.24
CA LEU A 225 -19.54 4.26 -7.66
C LEU A 225 -18.42 5.29 -7.78
N LYS A 226 -18.40 6.04 -8.89
CA LYS A 226 -17.45 7.13 -9.09
C LYS A 226 -17.69 8.25 -8.08
N GLN A 227 -18.93 8.69 -7.93
CA GLN A 227 -19.31 9.68 -6.91
C GLN A 227 -18.93 9.21 -5.50
N TYR A 228 -19.23 7.96 -5.16
CA TYR A 228 -18.83 7.37 -3.89
C TYR A 228 -17.31 7.48 -3.64
N SER A 229 -16.49 7.14 -4.63
CA SER A 229 -15.03 7.26 -4.54
C SER A 229 -14.57 8.70 -4.39
N GLU A 230 -15.17 9.63 -5.15
CA GLU A 230 -14.81 11.06 -5.12
C GLU A 230 -15.18 11.71 -3.78
N GLU A 231 -16.33 11.36 -3.20
CA GLU A 231 -16.75 11.82 -1.86
C GLU A 231 -15.80 11.31 -0.77
N ALA A 232 -15.37 10.05 -0.83
CA ALA A 232 -14.38 9.50 0.09
C ALA A 232 -13.01 10.21 -0.01
N ILE A 233 -12.55 10.49 -1.23
CA ILE A 233 -11.31 11.25 -1.48
C ILE A 233 -11.44 12.69 -0.97
N LYS A 234 -12.57 13.34 -1.21
CA LYS A 234 -12.84 14.71 -0.75
C LYS A 234 -12.80 14.77 0.78
N LYS A 235 -13.52 13.87 1.47
CA LYS A 235 -13.52 13.79 2.92
C LYS A 235 -12.10 13.59 3.47
N ASN A 236 -11.34 12.67 2.89
CA ASN A 236 -9.96 12.43 3.32
C ASN A 236 -9.05 13.65 3.08
N SER A 237 -9.19 14.33 1.94
CA SER A 237 -8.45 15.56 1.63
C SER A 237 -8.79 16.69 2.61
N GLU A 238 -10.05 16.82 3.03
CA GLU A 238 -10.48 17.78 4.04
C GLU A 238 -9.83 17.51 5.42
N HIS A 239 -9.72 16.23 5.83
CA HIS A 239 -9.01 15.85 7.05
C HIS A 239 -7.51 16.15 6.99
N MET A 240 -6.90 16.08 5.80
CA MET A 240 -5.48 16.32 5.59
C MET A 240 -5.13 17.78 5.23
N LYS A 241 -6.13 18.68 5.18
CA LYS A 241 -5.96 20.08 4.69
C LYS A 241 -4.76 20.80 5.31
N TYR A 242 -4.54 20.64 6.62
CA TYR A 242 -3.53 21.40 7.37
C TYR A 242 -2.22 20.62 7.63
N VAL A 243 -2.04 19.45 7.01
CA VAL A 243 -0.82 18.63 7.22
C VAL A 243 0.43 19.35 6.75
N THR A 244 0.36 20.11 5.65
CA THR A 244 1.51 20.88 5.14
C THR A 244 1.95 21.95 6.14
N LEU A 245 1.00 22.69 6.73
CA LEU A 245 1.28 23.70 7.76
C LEU A 245 1.90 23.06 9.00
N LYS A 246 1.34 21.93 9.43
CA LYS A 246 1.85 21.16 10.57
C LYS A 246 3.30 20.74 10.36
N LEU A 247 3.62 20.15 9.21
CA LEU A 247 4.97 19.70 8.88
C LEU A 247 5.96 20.85 8.76
N TRP A 248 5.56 21.94 8.12
CA TRP A 248 6.38 23.16 8.04
C TRP A 248 6.73 23.69 9.43
N ALA A 249 5.73 23.90 10.29
CA ALA A 249 5.94 24.43 11.64
C ALA A 249 6.78 23.49 12.50
N SER A 250 6.54 22.17 12.45
CA SER A 250 7.31 21.19 13.22
C SER A 250 8.76 21.14 12.80
N TYR A 251 9.04 21.08 11.49
CA TYR A 251 10.41 21.06 10.98
C TYR A 251 11.15 22.35 11.30
N LYS A 252 10.48 23.50 11.17
CA LYS A 252 11.10 24.80 11.50
C LYS A 252 11.46 24.90 12.98
N ARG A 253 10.56 24.45 13.87
CA ARG A 253 10.80 24.38 15.32
C ARG A 253 11.97 23.44 15.67
N GLU A 254 12.06 22.32 14.98
CA GLU A 254 13.12 21.31 15.16
C GLU A 254 14.44 21.67 14.46
N LYS A 255 14.51 22.83 13.79
CA LYS A 255 15.65 23.26 12.95
C LYS A 255 16.00 22.25 11.87
N ASP A 256 14.99 21.54 11.38
CA ASP A 256 15.11 20.57 10.30
C ASP A 256 14.93 21.25 8.95
N GLU A 257 15.99 21.24 8.14
CA GLU A 257 16.06 21.85 6.81
C GLU A 257 14.90 21.46 5.86
N ARG A 258 14.19 20.36 6.11
CA ARG A 258 12.98 19.97 5.37
C ARG A 258 11.86 21.01 5.43
N TYR A 259 11.88 21.96 6.39
CA TYR A 259 10.92 23.07 6.39
C TYR A 259 10.98 23.89 5.08
N LYS A 260 12.14 23.94 4.42
CA LYS A 260 12.35 24.64 3.14
C LYS A 260 11.55 24.04 1.98
N ASN A 261 11.11 22.79 2.09
CA ASN A 261 10.24 22.15 1.09
C ASN A 261 8.81 22.75 1.06
N TYR A 262 8.47 23.60 2.03
CA TYR A 262 7.16 24.24 2.16
C TYR A 262 7.26 25.74 1.89
N GLY A 263 7.86 26.11 0.74
CA GLY A 263 8.15 27.50 0.35
C GLY A 263 6.95 28.44 0.45
N MET A 264 5.72 27.94 0.23
CA MET A 264 4.51 28.76 0.36
C MET A 264 4.33 29.44 1.73
N TYR A 265 4.85 28.86 2.80
CA TYR A 265 4.82 29.47 4.14
C TYR A 265 6.08 30.28 4.47
N GLU A 266 7.23 29.95 3.85
CA GLU A 266 8.48 30.72 3.98
C GLU A 266 8.42 32.04 3.22
N ASP A 267 7.96 31.99 1.97
CA ASP A 267 7.87 33.13 1.06
C ASP A 267 6.71 34.06 1.45
N ASN A 268 5.69 33.52 2.12
CA ASN A 268 4.52 34.29 2.54
C ASN A 268 3.97 33.83 3.91
N PRO A 269 4.54 34.33 5.03
CA PRO A 269 4.09 34.01 6.38
C PRO A 269 2.62 34.35 6.68
N GLN A 270 1.99 35.22 5.87
CA GLN A 270 0.56 35.53 6.03
C GLN A 270 -0.34 34.33 5.74
N ILE A 271 0.09 33.42 4.85
CA ILE A 271 -0.65 32.18 4.56
C ILE A 271 -0.70 31.29 5.81
N ALA A 272 0.43 31.14 6.51
CA ALA A 272 0.50 30.37 7.75
C ALA A 272 -0.41 30.98 8.84
N LEU A 273 -0.44 32.30 8.95
CA LEU A 273 -1.33 33.01 9.89
C LEU A 273 -2.81 32.84 9.54
N GLN A 274 -3.16 32.91 8.25
CA GLN A 274 -4.54 32.73 7.78
C GLN A 274 -5.04 31.32 8.11
N GLU A 275 -4.29 30.29 7.73
CA GLU A 275 -4.66 28.90 8.01
C GLU A 275 -4.71 28.61 9.52
N THR A 276 -3.80 29.21 10.30
CA THR A 276 -3.84 29.12 11.77
C THR A 276 -5.13 29.72 12.35
N LYS A 277 -5.57 30.88 11.85
CA LYS A 277 -6.85 31.48 12.25
C LYS A 277 -8.04 30.60 11.90
N GLU A 278 -8.04 29.97 10.73
CA GLU A 278 -9.08 29.00 10.36
C GLU A 278 -9.12 27.81 11.32
N ILE A 279 -7.95 27.27 11.68
CA ILE A 279 -7.85 26.15 12.63
C ILE A 279 -8.40 26.57 13.99
N ILE A 280 -7.99 27.72 14.54
CA ILE A 280 -8.47 28.23 15.83
C ILE A 280 -10.00 28.39 15.80
N LYS A 281 -10.54 28.98 14.73
CA LYS A 281 -11.99 29.12 14.56
C LYS A 281 -12.69 27.76 14.63
N LYS A 282 -12.21 26.77 13.88
CA LYS A 282 -12.77 25.41 13.88
C LYS A 282 -12.62 24.70 15.24
N LEU A 283 -11.52 24.92 15.96
CA LEU A 283 -11.34 24.34 17.30
C LEU A 283 -12.35 24.90 18.31
N ASN A 284 -12.68 26.19 18.18
CA ASN A 284 -13.63 26.91 19.04
C ASN A 284 -15.10 26.61 18.71
N GLU A 285 -15.45 26.40 17.43
CA GLU A 285 -16.83 26.15 16.96
C GLU A 285 -17.27 24.67 17.12
N GLU A 286 -16.73 23.95 18.12
CA GLU A 286 -16.94 22.50 18.32
C GLU A 286 -16.41 21.60 17.18
N GLY A 287 -15.18 21.85 16.73
CA GLY A 287 -14.49 20.89 15.86
C GLY A 287 -14.52 19.47 16.43
N GLY A 288 -14.91 18.50 15.60
CA GLY A 288 -15.00 17.09 16.00
C GLY A 288 -13.69 16.56 16.59
N GLU A 289 -13.77 15.50 17.39
CA GLU A 289 -12.63 14.91 18.12
C GLU A 289 -11.43 14.64 17.20
N ASP A 290 -11.66 14.06 16.02
CA ASP A 290 -10.63 13.81 15.00
C ASP A 290 -9.91 15.09 14.55
N PHE A 291 -10.66 16.19 14.39
CA PHE A 291 -10.08 17.47 13.99
C PHE A 291 -9.15 18.01 15.06
N ARG A 292 -9.55 17.90 16.33
CA ARG A 292 -8.73 18.33 17.48
C ARG A 292 -7.47 17.49 17.62
N LEU A 293 -7.57 16.17 17.48
CA LEU A 293 -6.43 15.26 17.56
C LEU A 293 -5.37 15.55 16.47
N LEU A 294 -5.81 15.83 15.25
CA LEU A 294 -4.87 16.08 14.14
C LEU A 294 -4.26 17.48 14.17
N ASN A 295 -5.06 18.50 14.55
CA ASN A 295 -4.74 19.90 14.30
C ASN A 295 -4.52 20.75 15.57
N GLY A 296 -4.81 20.22 16.77
CA GLY A 296 -4.83 20.99 18.01
C GLY A 296 -3.50 21.67 18.36
N ASN A 297 -2.37 21.07 18.01
CA ASN A 297 -1.04 21.64 18.30
C ASN A 297 -0.56 22.65 17.25
N ILE A 298 -1.17 22.67 16.06
CA ILE A 298 -0.69 23.48 14.93
C ILE A 298 -0.63 24.98 15.29
N PRO A 299 -1.63 25.59 15.94
CA PRO A 299 -1.56 27.01 16.28
C PRO A 299 -0.37 27.38 17.17
N ALA A 300 -0.09 26.55 18.19
CA ALA A 300 1.03 26.78 19.09
C ALA A 300 2.38 26.66 18.34
N ASP A 301 2.50 25.64 17.49
CA ASP A 301 3.69 25.40 16.70
C ASP A 301 3.96 26.55 15.72
N VAL A 302 2.94 27.01 15.00
CA VAL A 302 3.05 28.13 14.06
C VAL A 302 3.43 29.43 14.79
N CYS A 303 2.79 29.75 15.92
CA CYS A 303 3.13 30.93 16.70
C CYS A 303 4.58 30.89 17.20
N SER A 304 5.08 29.71 17.58
CA SER A 304 6.46 29.57 18.09
C SER A 304 7.56 29.82 17.06
N VAL A 305 7.26 29.69 15.77
CA VAL A 305 8.24 29.85 14.67
C VAL A 305 8.09 31.16 13.91
N LEU A 306 7.03 31.94 14.19
CA LEU A 306 6.77 33.25 13.60
C LEU A 306 7.03 34.42 14.57
N LEU A 307 7.06 34.17 15.88
CA LEU A 307 7.47 35.11 16.93
C LEU A 307 8.99 35.07 17.13
#